data_AF-R1EPB9-F1
#
_entry.id   AF-R1EPB9-F1
#
_cell.length_a   1.000
_cell.length_b   1.000
_cell.length_c   1.000
_cell.angle_alpha   90.00
_cell.angle_beta   90.00
_cell.angle_gamma   90.00
#
_symmetry.space_group_name_H-M   'P 1'
#
loop_
_entity.id
_entity.type
_entity.pdbx_description
1 polymer ?
#
loop_
_entity_poly.entity_id
_entity_poly.type
_entity_poly.pdbx_seq_one_letter_code
_entity_poly.pdbx_strand_id
1 'polypeptide(L)'
;MPATTSVAVTDEAAQLWLARGGSDFESVLSSGAVALIDASYLIEQSERPDGVMLPRQALPDAAFVSLSELKAAQNPFPFLRIACCSHCWLQPDHPDPRGHNLRVVGRALKLLVKSFGRFAVFIDFMCIHQRCRGAGGAPQPRTHTDEGGRYPAEDVLFKRALGSLGAFYSHPETFVFMLTAFPPDYDDPARYRRSGNTAPYPDRGWCFCEASWAALVKDSRKLLDLGLDTGEKSRRAQLAQCRQRRRAPLPPDEFAAALESKGFTNGKCDRPLVADLYRAGFAERFAAAARASHCCIRPTASSSSHSCAVLEFVDLGWGGAEAAAIASLMAAGALAPCEKLSLNWNGNGVGDRGVEALAAAVAADDAPASLARLSLRRHAASEAAAVALGAACAAKGVTCVL
;
A
#
# COMPACT_ATOMS: atom_id res chain seq x y z
N MET A 1 -15.25 14.32 -13.02
CA MET A 1 -15.50 15.48 -12.15
C MET A 1 -15.06 15.11 -10.73
N PRO A 2 -14.57 16.05 -9.91
CA PRO A 2 -14.52 15.83 -8.46
C PRO A 2 -15.96 15.73 -7.91
N ALA A 3 -16.16 14.99 -6.82
CA ALA A 3 -17.46 14.92 -6.16
C ALA A 3 -17.91 16.34 -5.76
N THR A 4 -19.17 16.68 -6.06
CA THR A 4 -19.71 18.04 -5.89
C THR A 4 -20.24 18.32 -4.48
N THR A 5 -20.40 17.29 -3.66
CA THR A 5 -20.92 17.40 -2.29
C THR A 5 -19.89 18.04 -1.36
N SER A 6 -20.22 19.18 -0.77
CA SER A 6 -19.43 19.82 0.29
C SER A 6 -20.11 19.60 1.64
N VAL A 7 -19.34 19.18 2.65
CA VAL A 7 -19.84 19.01 4.02
C VAL A 7 -19.00 19.80 5.02
N ALA A 8 -19.59 20.16 6.15
CA ALA A 8 -18.86 20.81 7.24
C ALA A 8 -17.82 19.84 7.82
N VAL A 9 -16.59 20.32 8.00
CA VAL A 9 -15.50 19.58 8.64
C VAL A 9 -15.27 20.21 10.00
N THR A 10 -15.34 19.41 11.06
CA THR A 10 -15.03 19.88 12.41
C THR A 10 -13.52 20.15 12.56
N ASP A 11 -13.15 21.05 13.46
CA ASP A 11 -11.73 21.33 13.73
C ASP A 11 -10.96 20.07 14.15
N GLU A 12 -11.58 19.21 14.96
CA GLU A 12 -11.01 17.92 15.35
C GLU A 12 -10.75 17.02 14.14
N ALA A 13 -11.72 16.87 13.25
CA ALA A 13 -11.56 16.04 12.05
C ALA A 13 -10.49 16.59 11.10
N ALA A 14 -10.41 17.92 10.97
CA ALA A 14 -9.37 18.60 10.19
C ALA A 14 -7.98 18.40 10.81
N GLN A 15 -7.84 18.50 12.13
CA GLN A 15 -6.59 18.24 12.83
C GLN A 15 -6.15 16.78 12.68
N LEU A 16 -7.08 15.82 12.82
CA LEU A 16 -6.78 14.41 12.61
C LEU A 16 -6.33 14.11 11.17
N TRP A 17 -6.95 14.75 10.17
CA TRP A 17 -6.55 14.64 8.78
C TRP A 17 -5.11 15.11 8.57
N LEU A 18 -4.77 16.30 9.08
CA LEU A 18 -3.41 16.87 8.96
C LEU A 18 -2.38 16.04 9.73
N ALA A 19 -2.68 15.67 10.98
CA ALA A 19 -1.79 14.87 11.83
C ALA A 19 -1.42 13.53 11.19
N ARG A 20 -2.31 12.97 10.37
CA ARG A 20 -2.11 11.69 9.69
C ARG A 20 -1.53 11.82 8.29
N GLY A 21 -1.03 13.00 7.89
CA GLY A 21 -0.44 13.21 6.57
C GLY A 21 -1.47 13.30 5.43
N GLY A 22 -2.75 13.55 5.73
CA GLY A 22 -3.79 13.68 4.71
C GLY A 22 -3.51 14.77 3.67
N SER A 23 -2.68 15.76 4.01
CA SER A 23 -2.18 16.79 3.08
C SER A 23 -1.53 16.21 1.82
N ASP A 24 -0.91 15.03 1.90
CA ASP A 24 -0.28 14.33 0.78
C ASP A 24 -1.27 14.12 -0.39
N PHE A 25 -2.57 14.02 -0.10
CA PHE A 25 -3.61 13.74 -1.10
C PHE A 25 -4.33 14.98 -1.62
N GLU A 26 -4.25 16.11 -0.93
CA GLU A 26 -5.14 17.26 -1.22
C GLU A 26 -4.94 17.82 -2.62
N SER A 27 -3.69 17.91 -3.08
CA SER A 27 -3.36 18.43 -4.41
C SER A 27 -3.94 17.56 -5.52
N VAL A 28 -3.77 16.23 -5.42
CA VAL A 28 -4.24 15.30 -6.46
C VAL A 28 -5.76 15.17 -6.45
N LEU A 29 -6.38 15.15 -5.27
CA LEU A 29 -7.84 15.06 -5.14
C LEU A 29 -8.53 16.36 -5.60
N SER A 30 -8.03 17.53 -5.17
CA SER A 30 -8.61 18.83 -5.54
C SER A 30 -8.49 19.12 -7.03
N SER A 31 -7.41 18.64 -7.67
CA SER A 31 -7.24 18.77 -9.13
C SER A 31 -8.20 17.91 -9.95
N GLY A 32 -8.87 16.93 -9.33
CA GLY A 32 -9.65 15.92 -10.03
C GLY A 32 -8.81 14.90 -10.79
N ALA A 33 -7.47 14.87 -10.62
CA ALA A 33 -6.63 13.83 -11.20
C ALA A 33 -7.01 12.44 -10.68
N VAL A 34 -7.31 12.34 -9.38
CA VAL A 34 -7.88 11.16 -8.73
C VAL A 34 -9.25 11.51 -8.15
N ALA A 35 -10.24 10.65 -8.33
CA ALA A 35 -11.52 10.70 -7.62
C ALA A 35 -11.74 9.38 -6.90
N LEU A 36 -11.80 9.42 -5.56
CA LEU A 36 -11.95 8.21 -4.75
C LEU A 36 -13.40 7.75 -4.72
N ILE A 37 -13.60 6.43 -4.62
CA ILE A 37 -14.92 5.81 -4.57
C ILE A 37 -15.39 5.70 -3.12
N ASP A 38 -16.67 5.94 -2.85
CA ASP A 38 -17.25 5.63 -1.55
C ASP A 38 -17.29 4.12 -1.33
N ALA A 39 -16.81 3.66 -0.18
CA ALA A 39 -16.92 2.26 0.19
C ALA A 39 -18.38 1.75 0.20
N SER A 40 -19.38 2.58 0.55
CA SER A 40 -20.79 2.16 0.50
C SER A 40 -21.23 1.81 -0.91
N TYR A 41 -20.86 2.61 -1.91
CA TYR A 41 -21.15 2.35 -3.32
C TYR A 41 -20.55 1.02 -3.78
N LEU A 42 -19.27 0.76 -3.44
CA LEU A 42 -18.63 -0.51 -3.79
C LEU A 42 -19.27 -1.71 -3.10
N ILE A 43 -19.68 -1.55 -1.85
CA ILE A 43 -20.38 -2.59 -1.09
C ILE A 43 -21.69 -2.94 -1.80
N GLU A 44 -22.54 -1.95 -2.10
CA GLU A 44 -23.81 -2.14 -2.80
C GLU A 44 -23.58 -2.75 -4.20
N GLN A 45 -22.64 -2.22 -4.96
CA GLN A 45 -22.29 -2.73 -6.28
C GLN A 45 -21.82 -4.20 -6.23
N SER A 46 -21.10 -4.58 -5.16
CA SER A 46 -20.63 -5.96 -4.97
C SER A 46 -21.72 -6.98 -4.65
N GLU A 47 -22.89 -6.53 -4.18
CA GLU A 47 -24.03 -7.38 -3.84
C GLU A 47 -24.94 -7.65 -5.04
N ARG A 48 -24.78 -6.87 -6.12
CA ARG A 48 -25.55 -7.06 -7.35
C ARG A 48 -25.11 -8.33 -8.07
N PRO A 49 -26.03 -9.19 -8.56
CA PRO A 49 -25.67 -10.39 -9.31
C PRO A 49 -24.81 -10.13 -10.55
N ASP A 50 -25.05 -8.99 -11.22
CA ASP A 50 -24.35 -8.50 -12.40
C ASP A 50 -23.33 -7.39 -12.09
N GLY A 51 -23.04 -7.16 -10.80
CA GLY A 51 -22.17 -6.10 -10.34
C GLY A 51 -20.73 -6.27 -10.84
N VAL A 52 -20.22 -5.24 -11.51
CA VAL A 52 -18.83 -5.14 -11.96
C VAL A 52 -18.26 -3.76 -11.65
N MET A 53 -16.93 -3.65 -11.61
CA MET A 53 -16.25 -2.36 -11.58
C MET A 53 -16.49 -1.63 -12.90
N LEU A 54 -16.78 -0.33 -12.85
CA LEU A 54 -16.90 0.51 -14.05
C LEU A 54 -15.71 1.47 -14.11
N PRO A 55 -15.23 1.83 -15.31
CA PRO A 55 -14.18 2.81 -15.44
C PRO A 55 -14.68 4.15 -14.92
N ARG A 56 -13.77 4.97 -14.39
CA ARG A 56 -14.09 6.26 -13.76
C ARG A 56 -15.17 7.06 -14.48
N GLN A 57 -15.05 7.21 -15.80
CA GLN A 57 -15.95 8.06 -16.57
C GLN A 57 -17.38 7.52 -16.71
N ALA A 58 -17.60 6.23 -16.47
CA ALA A 58 -18.91 5.58 -16.54
C ALA A 58 -19.62 5.49 -15.17
N LEU A 59 -18.97 5.94 -14.09
CA LEU A 59 -19.54 5.93 -12.75
C LEU A 59 -20.50 7.13 -12.54
N PRO A 60 -21.59 6.93 -11.79
CA PRO A 60 -22.44 8.04 -11.38
C PRO A 60 -21.73 8.93 -10.35
N ASP A 61 -22.12 10.21 -10.27
CA ASP A 61 -21.50 11.15 -9.33
C ASP A 61 -21.58 10.69 -7.86
N ALA A 62 -22.67 10.00 -7.49
CA ALA A 62 -22.86 9.43 -6.15
C ALA A 62 -21.87 8.31 -5.78
N ALA A 63 -21.12 7.77 -6.74
CA ALA A 63 -20.07 6.80 -6.46
C ALA A 63 -18.84 7.44 -5.80
N PHE A 64 -18.64 8.75 -5.94
CA PHE A 64 -17.44 9.43 -5.50
C PHE A 64 -17.60 10.09 -4.13
N VAL A 65 -16.51 10.12 -3.37
CA VAL A 65 -16.42 10.84 -2.09
C VAL A 65 -15.63 12.13 -2.26
N SER A 66 -16.13 13.24 -1.71
CA SER A 66 -15.45 14.52 -1.77
C SER A 66 -14.33 14.65 -0.74
N LEU A 67 -13.42 15.61 -0.94
CA LEU A 67 -12.35 15.88 0.03
C LEU A 67 -12.91 16.30 1.39
N SER A 68 -13.97 17.11 1.43
CA SER A 68 -14.61 17.50 2.69
C SER A 68 -15.26 16.31 3.39
N GLU A 69 -15.90 15.40 2.64
CA GLU A 69 -16.49 14.19 3.22
C GLU A 69 -15.42 13.26 3.79
N LEU A 70 -14.30 13.12 3.07
CA LEU A 70 -13.16 12.33 3.53
C LEU A 70 -12.50 12.93 4.78
N LYS A 71 -12.38 14.26 4.85
CA LYS A 71 -11.92 14.98 6.05
C LYS A 71 -12.90 14.80 7.21
N ALA A 72 -14.20 14.98 6.98
CA ALA A 72 -15.23 14.81 7.99
C ALA A 72 -15.35 13.35 8.50
N ALA A 73 -14.98 12.37 7.69
CA ALA A 73 -14.96 10.95 8.08
C ALA A 73 -13.82 10.57 9.05
N GLN A 74 -12.86 11.47 9.33
CA GLN A 74 -11.80 11.19 10.29
C GLN A 74 -12.38 11.04 11.70
N ASN A 75 -11.82 10.09 12.45
CA ASN A 75 -12.18 9.85 13.85
C ASN A 75 -10.95 9.34 14.63
N PRO A 76 -11.04 9.08 15.95
CA PRO A 76 -9.86 8.84 16.79
C PRO A 76 -8.97 7.62 16.44
N PHE A 77 -9.39 6.73 15.53
CA PHE A 77 -8.53 5.61 15.12
C PHE A 77 -7.31 6.08 14.32
N PRO A 78 -6.08 5.59 14.59
CA PRO A 78 -4.83 6.13 14.04
C PRO A 78 -4.59 5.63 12.61
N PHE A 79 -5.41 6.10 11.66
CA PHE A 79 -5.24 5.90 10.22
C PHE A 79 -6.16 6.81 9.40
N LEU A 80 -5.82 7.00 8.13
CA LEU A 80 -6.66 7.67 7.16
C LEU A 80 -7.77 6.73 6.69
N ARG A 81 -8.88 7.35 6.29
CA ARG A 81 -10.06 6.64 5.76
C ARG A 81 -9.95 6.35 4.28
N ILE A 82 -8.80 5.79 3.89
CA ILE A 82 -8.46 5.48 2.50
C ILE A 82 -7.97 4.02 2.44
N ALA A 83 -8.60 3.22 1.58
CA ALA A 83 -8.17 1.88 1.23
C ALA A 83 -7.81 1.82 -0.26
N CYS A 84 -6.65 1.28 -0.60
CA CYS A 84 -6.19 1.13 -1.98
C CYS A 84 -6.28 -0.34 -2.39
N CYS A 85 -6.66 -0.62 -3.63
CA CYS A 85 -6.62 -1.97 -4.18
C CYS A 85 -5.47 -2.07 -5.17
N SER A 86 -4.62 -3.08 -5.01
CA SER A 86 -3.66 -3.50 -6.02
C SER A 86 -4.17 -4.82 -6.61
N HIS A 87 -4.36 -4.87 -7.92
CA HIS A 87 -4.98 -6.01 -8.58
C HIS A 87 -4.44 -6.24 -9.98
N CYS A 88 -4.54 -7.50 -10.43
CA CYS A 88 -4.27 -7.82 -11.83
C CYS A 88 -5.40 -7.28 -12.71
N TRP A 89 -5.05 -6.87 -13.93
CA TRP A 89 -6.02 -6.81 -15.01
C TRP A 89 -6.29 -8.22 -15.53
N LEU A 90 -7.51 -8.72 -15.34
CA LEU A 90 -7.92 -10.06 -15.80
C LEU A 90 -8.12 -10.11 -17.30
N GLN A 91 -8.48 -9.02 -17.96
CA GLN A 91 -8.61 -8.93 -19.43
C GLN A 91 -7.97 -7.64 -19.94
N PRO A 92 -7.52 -7.56 -21.20
CA PRO A 92 -6.93 -6.34 -21.76
C PRO A 92 -7.83 -5.10 -21.69
N ASP A 93 -9.15 -5.31 -21.75
CA ASP A 93 -10.16 -4.26 -21.81
C ASP A 93 -10.87 -4.01 -20.48
N HIS A 94 -10.69 -4.88 -19.48
CA HIS A 94 -11.38 -4.76 -18.20
C HIS A 94 -10.65 -5.53 -17.07
N PRO A 95 -10.42 -4.92 -15.90
CA PRO A 95 -9.68 -5.59 -14.84
C PRO A 95 -10.47 -6.68 -14.12
N ASP A 96 -11.79 -6.53 -13.96
CA ASP A 96 -12.66 -7.51 -13.30
C ASP A 96 -14.01 -7.71 -14.02
N PRO A 97 -14.00 -8.30 -15.23
CA PRO A 97 -15.18 -8.30 -16.13
C PRO A 97 -16.38 -9.09 -15.62
N ARG A 98 -16.21 -9.85 -14.52
CA ARG A 98 -17.26 -10.66 -13.91
C ARG A 98 -17.49 -10.30 -12.43
N GLY A 99 -16.84 -9.27 -11.91
CA GLY A 99 -17.04 -8.77 -10.55
C GLY A 99 -16.46 -9.66 -9.44
N HIS A 100 -15.52 -10.57 -9.75
CA HIS A 100 -14.95 -11.47 -8.76
C HIS A 100 -14.19 -10.70 -7.69
N ASN A 101 -13.26 -9.85 -8.12
CA ASN A 101 -12.46 -9.01 -7.23
C ASN A 101 -13.33 -7.99 -6.50
N LEU A 102 -14.34 -7.42 -7.17
CA LEU A 102 -15.32 -6.53 -6.56
C LEU A 102 -16.02 -7.20 -5.37
N ARG A 103 -16.43 -8.46 -5.51
CA ARG A 103 -17.07 -9.22 -4.40
C ARG A 103 -16.12 -9.48 -3.24
N VAL A 104 -14.85 -9.79 -3.52
CA VAL A 104 -13.82 -9.96 -2.48
C VAL A 104 -13.61 -8.65 -1.72
N VAL A 105 -13.41 -7.54 -2.44
CA VAL A 105 -13.24 -6.21 -1.85
C VAL A 105 -14.48 -5.78 -1.07
N GLY A 106 -15.68 -6.01 -1.60
CA GLY A 106 -16.94 -5.68 -0.93
C GLY A 106 -17.09 -6.35 0.44
N ARG A 107 -16.70 -7.63 0.58
CA ARG A 107 -16.69 -8.32 1.89
C ARG A 107 -15.73 -7.67 2.87
N ALA A 108 -14.50 -7.36 2.44
CA ALA A 108 -13.52 -6.70 3.29
C ALA A 108 -13.97 -5.28 3.71
N LEU A 109 -14.54 -4.52 2.78
CA LEU A 109 -15.08 -3.18 3.05
C LEU A 109 -16.23 -3.22 4.05
N LYS A 110 -17.15 -4.20 3.98
CA LYS A 110 -18.20 -4.37 5.00
C LYS A 110 -17.62 -4.50 6.40
N LEU A 111 -16.57 -5.32 6.57
CA LEU A 111 -15.92 -5.50 7.86
C LEU A 111 -15.20 -4.22 8.33
N LEU A 112 -14.55 -3.50 7.41
CA LEU A 112 -13.83 -2.27 7.69
C LEU A 112 -14.81 -1.13 8.07
N VAL A 113 -15.84 -0.90 7.26
CA VAL A 113 -16.86 0.13 7.48
C VAL A 113 -17.64 -0.14 8.75
N LYS A 114 -18.03 -1.39 9.02
CA LYS A 114 -18.68 -1.76 10.29
C LYS A 114 -17.81 -1.44 11.50
N SER A 115 -16.48 -1.62 11.39
CA SER A 115 -15.57 -1.42 12.52
C SER A 115 -15.26 0.04 12.78
N PHE A 116 -15.27 0.87 11.73
CA PHE A 116 -14.61 2.16 11.77
C PHE A 116 -15.45 3.31 11.20
N GLY A 117 -16.51 3.06 10.44
CA GLY A 117 -17.28 4.09 9.74
C GLY A 117 -16.84 4.25 8.28
N ARG A 118 -17.15 5.41 7.68
CA ARG A 118 -16.94 5.66 6.24
C ARG A 118 -15.48 5.51 5.82
N PHE A 119 -15.28 5.01 4.59
CA PHE A 119 -14.00 4.85 3.92
C PHE A 119 -14.11 5.30 2.45
N ALA A 120 -13.03 5.87 1.95
CA ALA A 120 -12.78 6.09 0.54
C ALA A 120 -11.93 4.94 -0.02
N VAL A 121 -12.15 4.56 -1.27
CA VAL A 121 -11.45 3.46 -1.91
C VAL A 121 -10.77 3.96 -3.18
N PHE A 122 -9.47 3.67 -3.29
CA PHE A 122 -8.66 3.89 -4.47
C PHE A 122 -8.53 2.58 -5.26
N ILE A 123 -9.08 2.55 -6.46
CA ILE A 123 -8.90 1.49 -7.46
C ILE A 123 -8.56 2.22 -8.75
N ASP A 124 -7.37 1.98 -9.32
CA ASP A 124 -6.83 2.73 -10.46
C ASP A 124 -7.84 2.89 -11.62
N PHE A 125 -8.51 1.81 -11.98
CA PHE A 125 -9.54 1.73 -13.02
C PHE A 125 -10.74 2.63 -12.76
N MET A 126 -11.17 2.70 -11.49
CA MET A 126 -12.35 3.45 -11.07
C MET A 126 -12.03 4.90 -10.69
N CYS A 127 -10.79 5.18 -10.29
CA CYS A 127 -10.38 6.45 -9.69
C CYS A 127 -9.58 7.36 -10.63
N ILE A 128 -8.98 6.80 -11.68
CA ILE A 128 -8.20 7.53 -12.69
C ILE A 128 -8.90 7.46 -14.04
N HIS A 129 -8.74 8.50 -14.87
CA HIS A 129 -9.26 8.52 -16.24
C HIS A 129 -8.74 7.35 -17.10
N GLN A 130 -9.68 6.59 -17.64
CA GLN A 130 -9.41 5.41 -18.48
C GLN A 130 -9.64 5.68 -19.96
N ARG A 131 -9.09 4.85 -20.84
CA ARG A 131 -9.37 4.89 -22.29
C ARG A 131 -10.69 4.18 -22.60
N CYS A 132 -11.80 4.71 -22.13
CA CYS A 132 -13.12 4.07 -22.23
C CYS A 132 -14.15 4.85 -23.05
N ARG A 133 -13.80 5.98 -23.69
CA ARG A 133 -14.76 6.70 -24.53
C ARG A 133 -14.84 6.05 -25.91
N GLY A 134 -16.05 5.86 -26.42
CA GLY A 134 -16.28 5.42 -27.80
C GLY A 134 -16.11 6.56 -28.81
N ALA A 135 -16.37 6.29 -30.10
CA ALA A 135 -16.33 7.28 -31.19
C ALA A 135 -17.17 8.54 -30.90
N GLY A 136 -18.36 8.37 -30.31
CA GLY A 136 -19.26 9.46 -29.93
C GLY A 136 -18.90 10.18 -28.62
N GLY A 137 -17.74 9.88 -28.00
CA GLY A 137 -17.29 10.51 -26.76
C GLY A 137 -17.95 10.00 -25.48
N ALA A 138 -19.02 9.20 -25.59
CA ALA A 138 -19.69 8.58 -24.45
C ALA A 138 -18.79 7.52 -23.78
N PRO A 139 -18.73 7.48 -22.43
CA PRO A 139 -17.96 6.48 -21.71
C PRO A 139 -18.62 5.09 -21.83
N GLN A 140 -17.78 4.07 -22.01
CA GLN A 140 -18.16 2.66 -22.12
C GLN A 140 -17.74 1.90 -20.86
N PRO A 141 -18.37 0.75 -20.55
CA PRO A 141 -17.97 -0.10 -19.42
C PRO A 141 -16.57 -0.74 -19.56
N ARG A 142 -16.02 -0.78 -20.78
CA ARG A 142 -14.73 -1.39 -21.12
C ARG A 142 -13.78 -0.36 -21.70
N THR A 143 -12.49 -0.67 -21.65
CA THR A 143 -11.41 0.17 -22.18
C THR A 143 -10.87 -0.36 -23.49
N HIS A 144 -10.15 0.49 -24.23
CA HIS A 144 -9.46 0.12 -25.48
C HIS A 144 -10.42 -0.39 -26.57
N THR A 145 -11.58 0.25 -26.73
CA THR A 145 -12.44 0.03 -27.90
C THR A 145 -11.76 0.60 -29.15
N ASP A 146 -11.88 -0.09 -30.29
CA ASP A 146 -11.18 0.24 -31.55
C ASP A 146 -11.48 1.66 -32.07
N GLU A 147 -12.51 2.32 -31.53
CA GLU A 147 -12.84 3.71 -31.79
C GLU A 147 -13.02 4.47 -30.47
N GLY A 148 -12.13 5.43 -30.20
CA GLY A 148 -12.18 6.34 -29.03
C GLY A 148 -11.16 6.05 -27.90
N GLY A 149 -11.05 6.96 -26.93
CA GLY A 149 -9.96 6.96 -25.94
C GLY A 149 -10.20 7.85 -24.72
N ARG A 150 -9.21 8.67 -24.37
CA ARG A 150 -9.34 9.75 -23.37
C ARG A 150 -9.40 11.09 -24.09
N TYR A 151 -10.12 12.05 -23.54
CA TYR A 151 -9.96 13.44 -23.99
C TYR A 151 -8.57 13.98 -23.62
N PRO A 152 -8.02 14.95 -24.37
CA PRO A 152 -6.71 15.54 -24.04
C PRO A 152 -6.61 16.07 -22.61
N ALA A 153 -7.67 16.71 -22.09
CA ALA A 153 -7.73 17.17 -20.70
C ALA A 153 -7.70 16.01 -19.69
N GLU A 154 -8.29 14.87 -20.02
CA GLU A 154 -8.25 13.66 -19.19
C GLU A 154 -6.87 13.01 -19.21
N ASP A 155 -6.11 13.13 -20.30
CA ASP A 155 -4.74 12.61 -20.40
C ASP A 155 -3.76 13.36 -19.48
N VAL A 156 -3.91 14.69 -19.38
CA VAL A 156 -3.16 15.52 -18.41
C VAL A 156 -3.44 15.06 -16.98
N LEU A 157 -4.72 14.87 -16.64
CA LEU A 157 -5.13 14.40 -15.32
C LEU A 157 -4.68 12.96 -15.05
N PHE A 158 -4.70 12.08 -16.05
CA PHE A 158 -4.17 10.73 -15.94
C PHE A 158 -2.67 10.73 -15.62
N LYS A 159 -1.86 11.51 -16.34
CA LYS A 159 -0.41 11.61 -16.07
C LYS A 159 -0.12 12.13 -14.66
N ARG A 160 -0.88 13.13 -14.21
CA ARG A 160 -0.79 13.64 -12.83
C ARG A 160 -1.16 12.57 -11.80
N ALA A 161 -2.21 11.80 -12.05
CA ALA A 161 -2.61 10.71 -11.16
C ALA A 161 -1.57 9.58 -11.13
N LEU A 162 -0.99 9.23 -12.29
CA LEU A 162 0.04 8.21 -12.42
C LEU A 162 1.29 8.55 -11.58
N GLY A 163 1.71 9.82 -11.59
CA GLY A 163 2.80 10.32 -10.75
C GLY A 163 2.50 10.31 -9.25
N SER A 164 1.23 10.13 -8.84
CA SER A 164 0.82 10.12 -7.43
C SER A 164 0.55 8.73 -6.86
N LEU A 165 0.64 7.65 -7.65
CA LEU A 165 0.35 6.29 -7.19
C LEU A 165 1.18 5.90 -5.96
N GLY A 166 2.46 6.26 -5.97
CA GLY A 166 3.36 6.04 -4.85
C GLY A 166 2.80 6.58 -3.53
N ALA A 167 2.21 7.78 -3.53
CA ALA A 167 1.61 8.37 -2.34
C ALA A 167 0.42 7.55 -1.83
N PHE A 168 -0.42 6.96 -2.68
CA PHE A 168 -1.54 6.13 -2.22
C PHE A 168 -1.09 4.81 -1.60
N TYR A 169 -0.26 4.04 -2.32
CA TYR A 169 0.13 2.71 -1.88
C TYR A 169 1.12 2.75 -0.70
N SER A 170 2.09 3.67 -0.72
CA SER A 170 3.17 3.70 0.28
C SER A 170 2.84 4.45 1.58
N HIS A 171 1.79 5.27 1.61
CA HIS A 171 1.47 6.10 2.78
C HIS A 171 1.17 5.24 4.03
N PRO A 172 1.81 5.51 5.19
CA PRO A 172 1.72 4.63 6.37
C PRO A 172 0.29 4.49 6.94
N GLU A 173 -0.55 5.49 6.72
CA GLU A 173 -1.92 5.55 7.22
C GLU A 173 -3.02 5.12 6.23
N THR A 174 -2.68 4.66 5.03
CA THR A 174 -3.66 4.05 4.10
C THR A 174 -3.70 2.54 4.26
N PHE A 175 -4.85 1.93 3.99
CA PHE A 175 -4.96 0.47 3.83
C PHE A 175 -4.61 0.09 2.39
N VAL A 176 -4.02 -1.08 2.19
CA VAL A 176 -3.78 -1.68 0.88
C VAL A 176 -4.30 -3.11 0.88
N PHE A 177 -5.20 -3.38 -0.05
CA PHE A 177 -5.73 -4.70 -0.36
C PHE A 177 -5.06 -5.23 -1.62
N MET A 178 -4.30 -6.31 -1.49
CA MET A 178 -3.74 -7.03 -2.62
C MET A 178 -4.74 -8.10 -3.06
N LEU A 179 -5.04 -8.14 -4.35
CA LEU A 179 -5.90 -9.14 -4.99
C LEU A 179 -5.01 -10.08 -5.81
N THR A 180 -4.29 -10.96 -5.11
CA THR A 180 -3.23 -11.78 -5.69
C THR A 180 -3.71 -13.04 -6.39
N ALA A 181 -4.90 -13.53 -6.03
CA ALA A 181 -5.49 -14.73 -6.59
C ALA A 181 -6.32 -14.42 -7.84
N PHE A 182 -6.28 -15.33 -8.81
CA PHE A 182 -7.22 -15.32 -9.91
C PHE A 182 -8.58 -15.88 -9.48
N PRO A 183 -9.68 -15.50 -10.16
CA PRO A 183 -10.94 -16.20 -10.03
C PRO A 183 -10.77 -17.72 -10.23
N PRO A 184 -11.48 -18.58 -9.49
CA PRO A 184 -11.38 -20.03 -9.66
C PRO A 184 -11.70 -20.53 -11.08
N ASP A 185 -12.52 -19.78 -11.82
CA ASP A 185 -12.91 -20.07 -13.21
C ASP A 185 -12.06 -19.32 -14.25
N TYR A 186 -10.96 -18.68 -13.85
CA TYR A 186 -10.15 -17.85 -14.74
C TYR A 186 -9.53 -18.62 -15.92
N ASP A 187 -9.36 -19.92 -15.76
CA ASP A 187 -8.84 -20.78 -16.81
C ASP A 187 -9.88 -21.24 -17.84
N ASP A 188 -11.16 -20.96 -17.61
CA ASP A 188 -12.26 -21.30 -18.52
C ASP A 188 -12.24 -20.40 -19.77
N PRO A 189 -11.92 -20.93 -20.97
CA PRO A 189 -11.84 -20.16 -22.20
C PRO A 189 -13.21 -19.68 -22.70
N ALA A 190 -14.31 -20.26 -22.21
CA ALA A 190 -15.66 -19.76 -22.49
C ALA A 190 -15.98 -18.49 -21.67
N ARG A 191 -15.19 -18.20 -20.62
CA ARG A 191 -15.41 -17.08 -19.71
C ARG A 191 -14.40 -15.95 -19.84
N TYR A 192 -13.15 -16.27 -20.16
CA TYR A 192 -12.04 -15.32 -20.22
C TYR A 192 -11.22 -15.51 -21.50
N ARG A 193 -10.82 -14.40 -22.13
CA ARG A 193 -9.89 -14.43 -23.26
C ARG A 193 -8.46 -14.51 -22.75
N ARG A 194 -7.64 -15.37 -23.37
CA ARG A 194 -6.20 -15.53 -23.07
C ARG A 194 -5.30 -14.59 -23.88
N SER A 195 -5.80 -13.41 -24.22
CA SER A 195 -5.07 -12.40 -25.01
C SER A 195 -4.34 -11.36 -24.15
N GLY A 196 -4.47 -11.43 -22.81
CA GLY A 196 -3.81 -10.52 -21.88
C GLY A 196 -2.63 -11.14 -21.15
N ASN A 197 -1.96 -10.34 -20.32
CA ASN A 197 -0.98 -10.86 -19.36
C ASN A 197 -1.69 -11.84 -18.41
N THR A 198 -1.27 -13.11 -18.39
CA THR A 198 -1.77 -14.17 -17.50
C THR A 198 -0.77 -14.52 -16.40
N ALA A 199 0.35 -13.81 -16.31
CA ALA A 199 1.35 -14.03 -15.28
C ALA A 199 0.73 -13.88 -13.88
N PRO A 200 1.20 -14.66 -12.89
CA PRO A 200 0.81 -14.47 -11.50
C PRO A 200 1.06 -13.03 -11.04
N TYR A 201 0.27 -12.57 -10.07
CA TYR A 201 0.38 -11.23 -9.49
C TYR A 201 1.81 -10.73 -9.24
N PRO A 202 2.70 -11.48 -8.54
CA PRO A 202 4.05 -11.00 -8.23
C PRO A 202 4.97 -10.85 -9.46
N ASP A 203 4.55 -11.36 -10.62
CA ASP A 203 5.32 -11.30 -11.86
C ASP A 203 4.84 -10.19 -12.81
N ARG A 204 3.86 -9.39 -12.37
CA ARG A 204 3.38 -8.21 -13.09
C ARG A 204 4.06 -6.96 -12.55
N GLY A 205 4.69 -6.18 -13.43
CA GLY A 205 5.51 -5.04 -13.03
C GLY A 205 4.79 -4.01 -12.16
N TRP A 206 3.58 -3.58 -12.56
CA TRP A 206 2.78 -2.63 -11.77
C TRP A 206 2.34 -3.23 -10.42
N CYS A 207 1.79 -4.46 -10.40
CA CYS A 207 1.41 -5.12 -9.16
C CYS A 207 2.60 -5.33 -8.21
N PHE A 208 3.78 -5.66 -8.76
CA PHE A 208 5.03 -5.77 -8.01
C PHE A 208 5.45 -4.42 -7.40
N CYS A 209 5.34 -3.32 -8.16
CA CYS A 209 5.62 -1.98 -7.67
C CYS A 209 4.66 -1.56 -6.54
N GLU A 210 3.36 -1.74 -6.74
CA GLU A 210 2.31 -1.40 -5.78
C GLU A 210 2.47 -2.18 -4.47
N ALA A 211 2.74 -3.48 -4.56
CA ALA A 211 3.04 -4.32 -3.40
C ALA A 211 4.33 -3.86 -2.69
N SER A 212 5.36 -3.47 -3.46
CA SER A 212 6.63 -2.99 -2.91
C SER A 212 6.49 -1.64 -2.20
N TRP A 213 5.69 -0.70 -2.74
CA TRP A 213 5.32 0.54 -2.05
C TRP A 213 4.56 0.28 -0.77
N ALA A 214 3.56 -0.57 -0.82
CA ALA A 214 2.75 -0.90 0.35
C ALA A 214 3.57 -1.57 1.47
N ALA A 215 4.67 -2.23 1.10
CA ALA A 215 5.57 -2.91 2.01
C ALA A 215 6.65 -2.01 2.64
N LEU A 216 6.77 -0.72 2.29
CA LEU A 216 7.83 0.15 2.80
C LEU A 216 7.73 0.40 4.30
N VAL A 217 6.75 1.19 4.75
CA VAL A 217 6.70 1.73 6.13
C VAL A 217 5.38 1.44 6.85
N LYS A 218 4.46 0.74 6.19
CA LYS A 218 3.08 0.57 6.65
C LYS A 218 2.99 -0.42 7.83
N ASP A 219 2.00 -0.26 8.70
CA ASP A 219 1.68 -1.25 9.75
C ASP A 219 1.14 -2.56 9.14
N SER A 220 1.48 -3.70 9.75
CA SER A 220 1.13 -5.03 9.24
C SER A 220 -0.38 -5.34 9.22
N ARG A 221 -1.22 -4.54 9.88
CA ARG A 221 -2.69 -4.67 9.85
C ARG A 221 -3.33 -3.85 8.72
N LYS A 222 -2.55 -3.05 8.02
CA LYS A 222 -3.00 -2.17 6.93
C LYS A 222 -2.61 -2.69 5.54
N LEU A 223 -1.80 -3.75 5.43
CA LEU A 223 -1.52 -4.45 4.18
C LEU A 223 -2.13 -5.85 4.25
N LEU A 224 -3.14 -6.13 3.43
CA LEU A 224 -3.87 -7.40 3.43
C LEU A 224 -3.90 -8.02 2.04
N ASP A 225 -3.51 -9.28 1.93
CA ASP A 225 -3.73 -10.10 0.76
C ASP A 225 -5.12 -10.73 0.79
N LEU A 226 -6.09 -10.06 0.16
CA LEU A 226 -7.45 -10.57 0.05
C LEU A 226 -7.58 -11.69 -0.98
N GLY A 227 -6.54 -11.99 -1.76
CA GLY A 227 -6.48 -13.22 -2.56
C GLY A 227 -6.50 -14.48 -1.69
N LEU A 228 -6.19 -14.35 -0.41
CA LEU A 228 -6.26 -15.42 0.58
C LEU A 228 -7.60 -15.47 1.33
N ASP A 229 -8.53 -14.53 1.09
CA ASP A 229 -9.82 -14.47 1.80
C ASP A 229 -10.74 -15.63 1.42
N THR A 230 -11.04 -16.49 2.38
CA THR A 230 -11.99 -17.62 2.22
C THR A 230 -13.45 -17.23 2.46
N GLY A 231 -13.74 -15.95 2.68
CA GLY A 231 -15.08 -15.45 3.00
C GLY A 231 -15.35 -15.40 4.50
N GLU A 232 -14.32 -15.18 5.31
CA GLU A 232 -14.41 -15.13 6.77
C GLU A 232 -15.34 -14.02 7.26
N LYS A 233 -16.09 -14.30 8.34
CA LYS A 233 -17.16 -13.42 8.82
C LYS A 233 -16.71 -12.38 9.86
N SER A 234 -15.44 -12.41 10.28
CA SER A 234 -14.92 -11.48 11.29
C SER A 234 -13.62 -10.81 10.83
N ARG A 235 -13.47 -9.54 11.21
CA ARG A 235 -12.26 -8.76 10.91
C ARG A 235 -11.00 -9.37 11.51
N ARG A 236 -11.08 -9.93 12.72
CA ARG A 236 -9.93 -10.56 13.37
C ARG A 236 -9.45 -11.80 12.59
N ALA A 237 -10.37 -12.64 12.13
CA ALA A 237 -10.04 -13.81 11.32
C ALA A 237 -9.46 -13.42 9.96
N GLN A 238 -10.10 -12.45 9.27
CA GLN A 238 -9.59 -11.93 8.00
C GLN A 238 -8.18 -11.36 8.15
N LEU A 239 -7.92 -10.59 9.22
CA LEU A 239 -6.57 -10.10 9.52
C LEU A 239 -5.59 -11.26 9.74
N ALA A 240 -5.93 -12.27 10.55
CA ALA A 240 -5.03 -13.40 10.79
C ALA A 240 -4.66 -14.15 9.49
N GLN A 241 -5.61 -14.25 8.56
CA GLN A 241 -5.45 -14.96 7.28
C GLN A 241 -4.71 -14.11 6.22
N CYS A 242 -5.11 -12.86 6.05
CA CYS A 242 -4.70 -12.02 4.92
C CYS A 242 -3.42 -11.20 5.22
N ARG A 243 -2.89 -11.20 6.45
CA ARG A 243 -1.68 -10.43 6.81
C ARG A 243 -0.36 -11.05 6.33
N GLN A 244 -0.40 -12.28 5.83
CA GLN A 244 0.82 -13.03 5.48
C GLN A 244 1.45 -12.52 4.17
N ARG A 245 2.77 -12.70 4.02
CA ARG A 245 3.57 -12.49 2.77
C ARG A 245 4.01 -11.06 2.43
N ARG A 246 4.08 -10.13 3.39
CA ARG A 246 4.78 -8.85 3.16
C ARG A 246 6.29 -9.09 3.02
N ARG A 247 6.90 -8.59 1.95
CA ARG A 247 8.36 -8.59 1.76
C ARG A 247 9.03 -7.47 2.55
N ALA A 248 10.31 -7.64 2.88
CA ALA A 248 11.12 -6.52 3.34
C ALA A 248 11.17 -5.40 2.27
N PRO A 249 11.28 -4.11 2.67
CA PRO A 249 11.49 -3.04 1.72
C PRO A 249 12.75 -3.30 0.88
N LEU A 250 12.67 -3.05 -0.42
CA LEU A 250 13.79 -3.22 -1.33
C LEU A 250 14.50 -1.89 -1.54
N PRO A 251 15.84 -1.84 -1.45
CA PRO A 251 16.59 -0.71 -1.98
C PRO A 251 16.23 -0.45 -3.45
N PRO A 252 16.21 0.81 -3.92
CA PRO A 252 15.81 1.13 -5.30
C PRO A 252 16.55 0.36 -6.39
N ASP A 253 17.84 0.07 -6.19
CA ASP A 253 18.66 -0.65 -7.18
C ASP A 253 18.30 -2.15 -7.21
N GLU A 254 18.04 -2.76 -6.05
CA GLU A 254 17.54 -4.15 -5.97
C GLU A 254 16.13 -4.27 -6.55
N PHE A 255 15.27 -3.28 -6.32
CA PHE A 255 13.95 -3.21 -6.93
C PHE A 255 14.05 -3.15 -8.47
N ALA A 256 14.92 -2.27 -9.00
CA ALA A 256 15.13 -2.15 -10.44
C ALA A 256 15.65 -3.47 -11.05
N ALA A 257 16.59 -4.15 -10.37
CA ALA A 257 17.06 -5.46 -10.80
C ALA A 257 15.93 -6.52 -10.79
N ALA A 258 15.10 -6.55 -9.74
CA ALA A 258 13.95 -7.45 -9.68
C ALA A 258 12.91 -7.18 -10.77
N LEU A 259 12.73 -5.90 -11.14
CA LEU A 259 11.76 -5.45 -12.14
C LEU A 259 12.07 -5.97 -13.55
N GLU A 260 13.33 -6.27 -13.87
CA GLU A 260 13.73 -6.79 -15.20
C GLU A 260 13.07 -8.13 -15.55
N SER A 261 12.80 -8.95 -14.53
CA SER A 261 12.11 -10.23 -14.68
C SER A 261 10.59 -10.11 -14.84
N LYS A 262 10.02 -8.91 -14.67
CA LYS A 262 8.57 -8.70 -14.58
C LYS A 262 7.93 -8.38 -15.94
N GLY A 263 6.72 -8.87 -16.11
CA GLY A 263 5.88 -8.68 -17.30
C GLY A 263 5.03 -7.42 -17.24
N PHE A 264 4.85 -6.77 -18.38
CA PHE A 264 4.07 -5.55 -18.55
C PHE A 264 3.13 -5.70 -19.74
N THR A 265 1.88 -5.22 -19.61
CA THR A 265 0.85 -5.35 -20.65
C THR A 265 1.20 -4.56 -21.92
N ASN A 266 1.87 -3.41 -21.78
CA ASN A 266 2.36 -2.59 -22.89
C ASN A 266 3.83 -2.89 -23.27
N GLY A 267 4.38 -4.05 -22.86
CA GLY A 267 5.79 -4.40 -23.08
C GLY A 267 6.78 -3.61 -22.20
N LYS A 268 8.06 -3.53 -22.61
CA LYS A 268 9.15 -2.97 -21.77
C LYS A 268 9.07 -1.45 -21.52
N CYS A 269 8.18 -0.72 -22.20
CA CYS A 269 8.13 0.75 -22.17
C CYS A 269 7.89 1.33 -20.76
N ASP A 270 7.18 0.61 -19.89
CA ASP A 270 6.83 1.12 -18.56
C ASP A 270 7.92 0.89 -17.51
N ARG A 271 8.94 0.05 -17.79
CA ARG A 271 9.95 -0.33 -16.78
C ARG A 271 10.74 0.85 -16.20
N PRO A 272 11.32 1.75 -17.02
CA PRO A 272 12.08 2.89 -16.49
C PRO A 272 11.18 3.78 -15.63
N LEU A 273 9.96 4.07 -16.12
CA LEU A 273 8.99 4.86 -15.38
C LEU A 273 8.65 4.24 -14.02
N VAL A 274 8.39 2.93 -13.97
CA VAL A 274 8.07 2.22 -12.72
C VAL A 274 9.26 2.21 -11.75
N ALA A 275 10.49 2.03 -12.24
CA ALA A 275 11.69 2.12 -11.41
C ALA A 275 11.88 3.52 -10.82
N ASP A 276 11.68 4.57 -11.61
CA ASP A 276 11.79 5.97 -11.17
C ASP A 276 10.71 6.34 -10.14
N LEU A 277 9.46 5.94 -10.40
CA LEU A 277 8.36 6.13 -9.46
C LEU A 277 8.63 5.40 -8.14
N TYR A 278 9.17 4.17 -8.21
CA TYR A 278 9.53 3.42 -7.00
C TYR A 278 10.60 4.15 -6.19
N ARG A 279 11.70 4.56 -6.84
CA ARG A 279 12.80 5.30 -6.21
C ARG A 279 12.31 6.58 -5.54
N ALA A 280 11.46 7.35 -6.21
CA ALA A 280 10.88 8.57 -5.66
C ALA A 280 10.03 8.28 -4.40
N GLY A 281 9.11 7.32 -4.48
CA GLY A 281 8.27 6.93 -3.34
C GLY A 281 9.07 6.34 -2.17
N PHE A 282 10.13 5.58 -2.46
CA PHE A 282 11.05 5.06 -1.45
C PHE A 282 11.72 6.21 -0.70
N ALA A 283 12.38 7.12 -1.42
CA ALA A 283 13.08 8.26 -0.82
C ALA A 283 12.12 9.13 0.00
N GLU A 284 10.95 9.44 -0.55
CA GLU A 284 9.92 10.24 0.13
C GLU A 284 9.50 9.62 1.46
N ARG A 285 9.24 8.30 1.51
CA ARG A 285 8.69 7.65 2.71
C ARG A 285 9.72 7.42 3.79
N PHE A 286 10.94 7.05 3.44
CA PHE A 286 12.02 6.95 4.41
C PHE A 286 12.44 8.34 4.95
N ALA A 287 12.40 9.38 4.11
CA ALA A 287 12.60 10.76 4.57
C ALA A 287 11.40 11.33 5.35
N ALA A 288 10.17 10.88 5.10
CA ALA A 288 8.99 11.29 5.87
C ALA A 288 8.93 10.59 7.23
N ALA A 289 9.33 9.32 7.31
CA ALA A 289 9.47 8.60 8.58
C ALA A 289 10.43 9.35 9.53
N ALA A 290 11.46 10.01 9.01
CA ALA A 290 12.35 10.93 9.74
C ALA A 290 11.62 12.07 10.47
N ARG A 291 10.58 12.62 9.82
CA ARG A 291 9.89 13.85 10.23
C ARG A 291 8.64 13.57 11.04
N ALA A 292 8.20 12.32 11.09
CA ALA A 292 6.95 11.94 11.73
C ALA A 292 7.10 11.97 13.26
N SER A 293 6.58 13.02 13.90
CA SER A 293 6.34 13.10 15.35
C SER A 293 5.23 12.16 15.87
N HIS A 294 4.76 11.23 15.04
CA HIS A 294 3.56 10.46 15.33
C HIS A 294 3.90 9.08 15.86
N CYS A 295 4.08 9.05 17.18
CA CYS A 295 4.01 7.83 17.96
C CYS A 295 2.63 7.18 17.73
N CYS A 296 2.62 5.92 17.30
CA CYS A 296 1.42 5.08 17.23
C CYS A 296 0.83 4.76 18.63
N ILE A 297 1.37 5.35 19.71
CA ILE A 297 0.89 5.19 21.07
C ILE A 297 -0.02 6.38 21.39
N ARG A 298 -1.24 6.05 21.85
CA ARG A 298 -2.16 6.95 22.56
C ARG A 298 -1.37 8.04 23.29
N PRO A 299 -1.57 9.34 23.02
CA PRO A 299 -0.96 10.37 23.84
C PRO A 299 -1.52 10.18 25.25
N THR A 300 -0.72 9.62 26.16
CA THR A 300 -0.94 9.82 27.59
C THR A 300 -0.43 11.23 27.90
N ALA A 301 -1.17 11.95 28.73
CA ALA A 301 -0.97 13.37 29.02
C ALA A 301 0.40 13.75 29.67
N SER A 302 1.38 12.84 29.67
CA SER A 302 2.67 12.98 30.34
C SER A 302 3.90 12.71 29.46
N SER A 303 3.75 12.45 28.16
CA SER A 303 4.91 12.18 27.30
C SER A 303 5.42 13.45 26.61
N SER A 304 6.65 13.82 26.92
CA SER A 304 7.37 14.96 26.33
C SER A 304 7.43 14.85 24.80
N SER A 305 7.23 16.01 24.17
CA SER A 305 7.20 16.22 22.72
C SER A 305 8.59 16.07 22.10
N HIS A 306 9.02 14.83 21.90
CA HIS A 306 10.17 14.53 21.05
C HIS A 306 9.68 13.72 19.85
N SER A 307 9.90 14.28 18.65
CA SER A 307 9.72 13.58 17.39
C SER A 307 10.53 12.29 17.42
N CYS A 308 9.94 11.17 17.02
CA CYS A 308 10.66 9.90 17.01
C CYS A 308 10.33 9.16 15.72
N ALA A 309 11.32 9.04 14.85
CA ALA A 309 11.22 8.29 13.61
C ALA A 309 11.22 6.78 13.89
N VAL A 310 10.03 6.22 14.09
CA VAL A 310 9.84 4.80 14.40
C VAL A 310 9.51 4.01 13.12
N LEU A 311 10.24 2.92 12.89
CA LEU A 311 9.89 1.92 11.90
C LEU A 311 9.55 0.60 12.59
N GLU A 312 8.33 0.12 12.34
CA GLU A 312 7.79 -1.10 12.96
C GLU A 312 7.48 -2.17 11.91
N PHE A 313 8.22 -3.26 11.97
CA PHE A 313 8.03 -4.46 11.16
C PHE A 313 7.72 -5.64 12.10
N VAL A 314 6.47 -5.68 12.55
CA VAL A 314 6.00 -6.63 13.58
C VAL A 314 4.99 -7.63 13.02
N ASP A 315 5.14 -8.90 13.44
CA ASP A 315 4.27 -10.04 13.07
C ASP A 315 4.22 -10.32 11.55
N LEU A 316 5.35 -10.21 10.84
CA LEU A 316 5.39 -10.36 9.38
C LEU A 316 5.77 -11.76 8.88
N GLY A 317 6.12 -12.69 9.78
CA GLY A 317 6.61 -14.02 9.43
C GLY A 317 7.96 -13.99 8.68
N TRP A 318 8.78 -12.99 8.98
CA TRP A 318 10.08 -12.75 8.36
C TRP A 318 11.17 -13.69 8.88
N GLY A 319 12.08 -14.08 7.98
CA GLY A 319 13.23 -14.91 8.26
C GLY A 319 14.57 -14.19 8.08
N GLY A 320 15.65 -14.97 8.05
CA GLY A 320 17.00 -14.43 7.91
C GLY A 320 17.24 -13.62 6.62
N ALA A 321 16.53 -13.93 5.53
CA ALA A 321 16.62 -13.18 4.28
C ALA A 321 16.07 -11.75 4.44
N GLU A 322 14.94 -11.59 5.11
CA GLU A 322 14.36 -10.28 5.39
C GLU A 322 15.21 -9.48 6.40
N ALA A 323 15.81 -10.15 7.39
CA ALA A 323 16.76 -9.49 8.29
C ALA A 323 17.99 -8.96 7.53
N ALA A 324 18.53 -9.74 6.59
CA ALA A 324 19.61 -9.29 5.70
C ALA A 324 19.18 -8.13 4.81
N ALA A 325 17.94 -8.14 4.28
CA ALA A 325 17.42 -7.01 3.53
C ALA A 325 17.32 -5.72 4.38
N ILE A 326 16.92 -5.83 5.66
CA ILE A 326 16.97 -4.68 6.58
C ILE A 326 18.41 -4.21 6.81
N ALA A 327 19.38 -5.11 6.95
CA ALA A 327 20.80 -4.75 7.04
C ALA A 327 21.28 -4.02 5.77
N SER A 328 20.88 -4.46 4.57
CA SER A 328 21.15 -3.75 3.31
C SER A 328 20.55 -2.35 3.29
N LEU A 329 19.34 -2.14 3.85
CA LEU A 329 18.75 -0.80 3.96
C LEU A 329 19.54 0.12 4.91
N MET A 330 20.13 -0.42 5.97
CA MET A 330 21.02 0.33 6.87
C MET A 330 22.27 0.78 6.11
N ALA A 331 22.96 -0.15 5.45
CA ALA A 331 24.17 0.15 4.67
C ALA A 331 23.90 1.10 3.49
N ALA A 332 22.71 1.03 2.87
CA ALA A 332 22.30 1.97 1.84
C ALA A 332 21.95 3.38 2.38
N GLY A 333 22.04 3.61 3.70
CA GLY A 333 21.68 4.87 4.34
C GLY A 333 20.18 5.17 4.36
N ALA A 334 19.33 4.24 3.89
CA ALA A 334 17.88 4.44 3.84
C ALA A 334 17.26 4.58 5.23
N LEU A 335 17.90 4.00 6.24
CA LEU A 335 17.50 4.07 7.64
C LEU A 335 18.20 5.19 8.42
N ALA A 336 19.00 6.05 7.77
CA ALA A 336 19.73 7.15 8.40
C ALA A 336 18.90 8.04 9.34
N PRO A 337 17.60 8.32 9.09
CA PRO A 337 16.81 9.11 10.02
C PRO A 337 16.05 8.30 11.07
N CYS A 338 16.15 6.96 11.06
CA CYS A 338 15.40 6.10 11.97
C CYS A 338 15.99 6.17 13.39
N GLU A 339 15.14 6.47 14.38
CA GLU A 339 15.54 6.48 15.79
C GLU A 339 15.21 5.17 16.51
N LYS A 340 14.11 4.54 16.11
CA LYS A 340 13.65 3.28 16.69
C LYS A 340 13.28 2.30 15.60
N LEU A 341 13.99 1.17 15.56
CA LEU A 341 13.69 0.06 14.67
C LEU A 341 13.14 -1.11 15.48
N SER A 342 11.91 -1.54 15.17
CA SER A 342 11.26 -2.66 15.83
C SER A 342 10.99 -3.77 14.82
N LEU A 343 11.67 -4.89 15.00
CA LEU A 343 11.62 -6.09 14.16
C LEU A 343 11.07 -7.27 14.98
N ASN A 344 10.02 -7.05 15.79
CA ASN A 344 9.51 -8.08 16.69
C ASN A 344 8.77 -9.18 15.90
N TRP A 345 9.19 -10.44 16.09
CA TRP A 345 8.69 -11.56 15.29
C TRP A 345 7.66 -12.40 16.05
N ASN A 346 6.77 -13.05 15.32
CA ASN A 346 5.75 -13.91 15.90
C ASN A 346 5.56 -15.13 15.02
N GLY A 347 6.34 -16.17 15.32
CA GLY A 347 6.37 -17.41 14.55
C GLY A 347 7.45 -17.40 13.46
N ASN A 348 8.60 -17.97 13.83
CA ASN A 348 9.72 -18.46 12.99
C ASN A 348 10.52 -17.45 12.15
N GLY A 349 11.85 -17.49 12.31
CA GLY A 349 12.73 -17.53 11.12
C GLY A 349 14.08 -16.83 11.18
N VAL A 350 14.29 -15.82 12.05
CA VAL A 350 15.59 -15.13 12.05
C VAL A 350 16.56 -15.86 12.96
N GLY A 351 17.34 -16.74 12.33
CA GLY A 351 18.49 -17.42 12.94
C GLY A 351 19.76 -16.56 12.88
N ASP A 352 20.87 -17.17 13.28
CA ASP A 352 22.17 -16.52 13.51
C ASP A 352 22.58 -15.62 12.34
N ARG A 353 22.53 -16.11 11.10
CA ARG A 353 22.91 -15.33 9.91
C ARG A 353 22.18 -13.99 9.79
N GLY A 354 20.88 -13.96 10.12
CA GLY A 354 20.10 -12.73 10.04
C GLY A 354 20.46 -11.75 11.16
N VAL A 355 20.70 -12.26 12.37
CA VAL A 355 21.13 -11.45 13.52
C VAL A 355 22.56 -10.94 13.34
N GLU A 356 23.45 -11.76 12.80
CA GLU A 356 24.83 -11.40 12.45
C GLU A 356 24.87 -10.32 11.36
N ALA A 357 24.01 -10.41 10.34
CA ALA A 357 23.90 -9.37 9.32
C ALA A 357 23.46 -8.02 9.92
N LEU A 358 22.49 -8.04 10.84
CA LEU A 358 22.07 -6.84 11.58
C LEU A 358 23.20 -6.31 12.48
N ALA A 359 23.93 -7.19 13.17
CA ALA A 359 25.05 -6.79 14.02
C ALA A 359 26.17 -6.13 13.20
N ALA A 360 26.51 -6.68 12.05
CA ALA A 360 27.48 -6.10 11.12
C ALA A 360 27.03 -4.72 10.62
N ALA A 361 25.76 -4.59 10.23
CA ALA A 361 25.20 -3.31 9.78
C ALA A 361 25.15 -2.24 10.88
N VAL A 362 24.91 -2.62 12.14
CA VAL A 362 25.00 -1.70 13.29
C VAL A 362 26.45 -1.30 13.54
N ALA A 363 27.38 -2.24 13.45
CA ALA A 363 28.80 -1.98 13.73
C ALA A 363 29.47 -1.09 12.67
N ALA A 364 28.95 -1.09 11.45
CA ALA A 364 29.49 -0.32 10.33
C ALA A 364 29.50 1.21 10.59
N ASP A 365 30.39 1.92 9.90
CA ASP A 365 30.56 3.37 10.08
C ASP A 365 29.41 4.18 9.46
N ASP A 366 28.73 3.60 8.47
CA ASP A 366 27.54 4.14 7.81
C ASP A 366 26.23 3.74 8.53
N ALA A 367 26.32 3.10 9.69
CA ALA A 367 25.15 2.77 10.51
C ALA A 367 24.33 4.04 10.81
N PRO A 368 22.99 3.96 10.87
CA PRO A 368 22.14 5.11 11.13
C PRO A 368 22.50 5.82 12.45
N ALA A 369 23.07 7.02 12.34
CA ALA A 369 23.55 7.78 13.49
C ALA A 369 22.43 8.18 14.48
N SER A 370 21.18 8.27 14.00
CA SER A 370 20.03 8.56 14.84
C SER A 370 19.49 7.35 15.61
N LEU A 371 19.91 6.12 15.27
CA LEU A 371 19.31 4.91 15.83
C LEU A 371 19.63 4.82 17.32
N ALA A 372 18.62 5.07 18.15
CA ALA A 372 18.73 5.03 19.60
C ALA A 372 18.22 3.69 20.17
N ARG A 373 17.36 2.97 19.44
CA ARG A 373 16.80 1.70 19.89
C ARG A 373 16.59 0.70 18.76
N LEU A 374 17.03 -0.53 19.01
CA LEU A 374 16.74 -1.71 18.19
C LEU A 374 16.00 -2.75 19.03
N SER A 375 14.82 -3.17 18.58
CA SER A 375 14.02 -4.22 19.23
C SER A 375 13.88 -5.43 18.32
N LEU A 376 14.26 -6.60 18.82
CA LEU A 376 14.35 -7.85 18.08
C LEU A 376 13.75 -9.03 18.87
N ARG A 377 12.52 -8.88 19.37
CA ARG A 377 11.93 -9.89 20.26
C ARG A 377 11.54 -11.16 19.53
N ARG A 378 11.64 -12.29 20.24
CA ARG A 378 11.22 -13.63 19.78
C ARG A 378 11.99 -14.10 18.53
N HIS A 379 13.28 -13.81 18.49
CA HIS A 379 14.20 -14.33 17.48
C HIS A 379 14.50 -15.83 17.68
N ALA A 380 15.02 -16.48 16.63
CA ALA A 380 15.41 -17.89 16.65
C ALA A 380 16.94 -18.09 16.66
N ALA A 381 17.70 -17.00 16.71
CA ALA A 381 19.15 -17.05 16.78
C ALA A 381 19.68 -17.57 18.12
N SER A 382 20.90 -18.12 18.08
CA SER A 382 21.67 -18.57 19.23
C SER A 382 22.01 -17.42 20.18
N GLU A 383 22.32 -17.76 21.43
CA GLU A 383 22.80 -16.80 22.43
C GLU A 383 24.07 -16.09 21.97
N ALA A 384 24.97 -16.77 21.26
CA ALA A 384 26.19 -16.18 20.73
C ALA A 384 25.89 -15.06 19.72
N ALA A 385 24.98 -15.30 18.77
CA ALA A 385 24.57 -14.29 17.80
C ALA A 385 23.84 -13.10 18.48
N ALA A 386 22.98 -13.38 19.46
CA ALA A 386 22.29 -12.37 20.25
C ALA A 386 23.28 -11.47 21.04
N VAL A 387 24.28 -12.08 21.69
CA VAL A 387 25.36 -11.36 22.39
C VAL A 387 26.18 -10.50 21.44
N ALA A 388 26.52 -11.00 20.25
CA ALA A 388 27.24 -10.23 19.24
C ALA A 388 26.47 -8.98 18.79
N LEU A 389 25.15 -9.10 18.55
CA LEU A 389 24.29 -7.95 18.25
C LEU A 389 24.21 -6.96 19.42
N GLY A 390 24.07 -7.48 20.65
CA GLY A 390 24.08 -6.65 21.86
C GLY A 390 25.37 -5.84 22.01
N ALA A 391 26.52 -6.46 21.73
CA ALA A 391 27.83 -5.80 21.76
C ALA A 391 27.98 -4.73 20.67
N ALA A 392 27.54 -5.02 19.44
CA ALA A 392 27.54 -4.04 18.34
C ALA A 392 26.69 -2.81 18.67
N CYS A 393 25.48 -3.03 19.20
CA CYS A 393 24.59 -1.96 19.67
C CYS A 393 25.24 -1.14 20.79
N ALA A 394 25.82 -1.78 21.80
CA ALA A 394 26.47 -1.10 22.91
C ALA A 394 27.64 -0.21 22.44
N ALA A 395 28.46 -0.68 21.51
CA ALA A 395 29.57 0.07 20.94
C ALA A 395 29.13 1.36 20.22
N LYS A 396 27.90 1.38 19.68
CA LYS A 396 27.31 2.54 18.99
C LYS A 396 26.32 3.33 19.86
N GLY A 397 26.18 3.00 21.15
CA GLY A 397 25.24 3.67 22.05
C GLY A 397 23.75 3.36 21.78
N VAL A 398 23.47 2.28 21.04
CA VAL A 398 22.10 1.85 20.70
C VAL A 398 21.54 0.98 21.83
N THR A 399 20.34 1.30 22.32
CA THR A 399 19.62 0.42 23.25
C THR A 399 19.08 -0.80 22.52
N CYS A 400 19.60 -2.00 22.82
CA CYS A 400 19.15 -3.25 22.22
C CYS A 400 18.16 -3.99 23.13
N VAL A 401 17.05 -4.46 22.58
CA VAL A 401 16.05 -5.30 23.25
C VAL A 401 15.90 -6.59 22.46
N LEU A 402 16.38 -7.71 23.00
CA LEU A 402 16.37 -9.04 22.36
C LEU A 402 15.25 -9.92 22.92
#